data_AF-A0A561THE4-F1
#
_entry.id   AF-A0A561THE4-F1
#
_cell.length_a   1.000
_cell.length_b   1.000
_cell.length_c   1.000
_cell.angle_alpha   90.00
_cell.angle_beta   90.00
_cell.angle_gamma   90.00
#
_symmetry.space_group_name_H-M   'P 1'
#
loop_
_entity.id
_entity.type
_entity.pdbx_description
1 polymer ?
#
loop_
_entity_poly.entity_id
_entity_poly.type
_entity_poly.pdbx_seq_one_letter_code
_entity_poly.pdbx_strand_id
1 'polypeptide(L)'
;MRLNSVGRLAVVASAALLLLGGAATSAQASAPGPVLYSIDFSNPQEQDNNNLPEPYGRIWVQSPWLQQTALWEHPDVDINTPTLPRYPDDGPYAFRFVDHPVTELCAQVGEDDTGINRDDILADGCVPVDGPGDYTISGPDGSVTVHLLDV
;
A
#
# COMPACT_ATOMS: atom_id res chain seq x y z
N MET A 1 -51.90 42.47 -42.75
CA MET A 1 -51.37 43.73 -42.19
C MET A 1 -50.64 43.44 -40.89
N ARG A 2 -49.42 43.98 -40.79
CA ARG A 2 -48.59 44.27 -39.59
C ARG A 2 -47.86 43.13 -38.87
N LEU A 3 -46.53 43.20 -39.04
CA LEU A 3 -45.46 42.66 -38.19
C LEU A 3 -45.49 43.26 -36.77
N ASN A 4 -44.86 42.56 -35.80
CA ASN A 4 -44.01 43.04 -34.70
C ASN A 4 -43.48 41.78 -33.96
N SER A 5 -42.25 41.29 -34.13
CA SER A 5 -40.90 41.77 -33.75
C SER A 5 -40.53 41.59 -32.25
N VAL A 6 -39.26 41.19 -32.04
CA VAL A 6 -38.42 41.21 -30.82
C VAL A 6 -38.64 40.05 -29.83
N GLY A 7 -37.65 39.29 -29.35
CA GLY A 7 -36.20 39.46 -29.38
C GLY A 7 -35.44 38.16 -29.02
N ARG A 8 -34.24 38.05 -29.57
CA ARG A 8 -33.24 37.01 -29.27
C ARG A 8 -32.57 37.36 -27.93
N LEU A 9 -32.40 36.37 -27.05
CA LEU A 9 -31.38 36.41 -26.00
C LEU A 9 -30.60 35.09 -26.07
N ALA A 10 -29.44 35.16 -26.73
CA ALA A 10 -28.41 34.15 -26.66
C ALA A 10 -27.63 34.38 -25.37
N VAL A 11 -27.67 33.42 -24.44
CA VAL A 11 -26.72 33.37 -23.33
C VAL A 11 -25.63 32.40 -23.74
N VAL A 12 -24.51 32.95 -24.23
CA VAL A 12 -23.27 32.22 -24.42
C VAL A 12 -22.57 32.23 -23.06
N ALA A 13 -22.71 31.13 -22.31
CA ALA A 13 -21.89 30.91 -21.13
C ALA A 13 -20.57 30.30 -21.57
N SER A 14 -19.54 31.15 -21.67
CA SER A 14 -18.16 30.73 -21.90
C SER A 14 -17.65 29.99 -20.66
N ALA A 15 -17.60 28.66 -20.71
CA ALA A 15 -16.80 27.88 -19.78
C ALA A 15 -15.34 27.98 -20.22
N ALA A 16 -14.55 28.76 -19.48
CA ALA A 16 -13.11 28.78 -19.62
C ALA A 16 -12.55 27.40 -19.20
N LEU A 17 -12.06 26.65 -20.17
CA LEU A 17 -11.28 25.43 -19.94
C LEU A 17 -9.93 25.87 -19.35
N LEU A 18 -9.82 25.86 -18.03
CA LEU A 18 -8.53 25.93 -17.35
C LEU A 18 -7.83 24.58 -17.59
N LEU A 19 -6.89 24.58 -18.54
CA LEU A 19 -5.85 23.57 -18.69
C LEU A 19 -4.97 23.61 -17.43
N LEU A 20 -5.44 22.96 -16.37
CA LEU A 20 -4.60 22.56 -15.26
C LEU A 20 -3.79 21.37 -15.76
N GLY A 21 -2.48 21.59 -15.89
CA GLY A 21 -1.51 20.59 -16.31
C GLY A 21 -1.71 19.32 -15.52
N GLY A 22 -2.05 18.24 -16.22
CA GLY A 22 -1.93 16.92 -15.68
C GLY A 22 -0.46 16.71 -15.35
N ALA A 23 -0.14 16.69 -14.06
CA ALA A 23 0.96 15.87 -13.60
C ALA A 23 0.69 14.49 -14.19
N ALA A 24 1.62 13.99 -15.01
CA ALA A 24 1.60 12.61 -15.41
C ALA A 24 1.86 11.79 -14.14
N THR A 25 0.80 11.50 -13.40
CA THR A 25 0.80 10.47 -12.37
C THR A 25 1.07 9.17 -13.11
N SER A 26 2.22 8.57 -12.87
CA SER A 26 2.64 7.32 -13.46
C SER A 26 1.58 6.25 -13.20
N ALA A 27 0.90 5.81 -14.26
CA ALA A 27 -0.11 4.75 -14.24
C ALA A 27 0.53 3.35 -14.04
N GLN A 28 1.63 3.26 -13.31
CA GLN A 28 2.40 2.02 -13.09
C GLN A 28 1.59 0.96 -12.32
N ALA A 29 0.57 1.35 -11.54
CA ALA A 29 -0.29 0.39 -10.84
C ALA A 29 -1.12 -0.51 -11.79
N SER A 30 -1.33 -0.12 -13.06
CA SER A 30 -2.23 -0.87 -13.95
C SER A 30 -1.57 -1.92 -14.86
N ALA A 31 -0.24 -2.05 -14.87
CA ALA A 31 0.46 -2.99 -15.75
C ALA A 31 1.36 -3.96 -14.97
N PRO A 32 1.51 -5.23 -15.41
CA PRO A 32 2.56 -6.11 -14.91
C PRO A 32 3.93 -5.46 -15.02
N GLY A 33 4.79 -5.67 -14.04
CA GLY A 33 6.08 -5.02 -14.03
C GLY A 33 6.92 -5.22 -12.77
N PRO A 34 8.10 -4.59 -12.74
CA PRO A 34 8.94 -4.56 -11.57
C PRO A 34 8.29 -3.74 -10.45
N VAL A 35 8.43 -4.23 -9.22
CA VAL A 35 8.09 -3.52 -7.98
C VAL A 35 9.35 -3.46 -7.13
N LEU A 36 9.80 -2.24 -6.84
CA LEU A 36 10.80 -1.96 -5.83
C LEU A 36 10.08 -1.59 -4.54
N TYR A 37 10.49 -2.15 -3.41
CA TYR A 37 9.80 -1.91 -2.15
C TYR A 37 10.69 -2.04 -0.92
N SER A 38 10.30 -1.37 0.15
CA SER A 38 10.75 -1.67 1.52
C SER A 38 9.53 -1.72 2.44
N ILE A 39 9.68 -2.35 3.60
CA ILE A 39 8.61 -2.59 4.55
C ILE A 39 9.11 -2.19 5.93
N ASP A 40 8.35 -1.36 6.64
CA ASP A 40 8.60 -1.04 8.04
C ASP A 40 7.50 -1.70 8.89
N PHE A 41 7.91 -2.37 9.96
CA PHE A 41 7.03 -3.01 10.94
C PHE A 41 7.01 -2.19 12.22
N SER A 42 5.84 -1.98 12.79
CA SER A 42 5.69 -1.22 14.03
C SER A 42 4.76 -1.94 14.99
N ASN A 43 5.31 -2.31 16.15
CA ASN A 43 4.54 -2.67 17.34
C ASN A 43 4.82 -1.64 18.46
N PRO A 44 3.92 -0.68 18.73
CA PRO A 44 4.07 0.25 19.85
C PRO A 44 3.83 -0.39 21.23
N GLN A 45 3.25 -1.60 21.28
CA GLN A 45 2.97 -2.34 22.52
C GLN A 45 4.10 -3.30 22.91
N GLU A 46 5.12 -3.42 22.05
CA GLU A 46 6.29 -4.26 22.23
C GLU A 46 6.93 -4.07 23.62
N GLN A 47 7.06 -5.18 24.34
CA GLN A 47 7.44 -5.21 25.75
C GLN A 47 8.59 -6.18 26.05
N ASP A 48 9.17 -6.78 25.02
CA ASP A 48 10.31 -7.67 25.16
C ASP A 48 11.61 -6.94 25.56
N ASN A 49 12.76 -7.61 25.42
CA ASN A 49 14.05 -7.11 25.87
C ASN A 49 14.67 -6.02 24.97
N ASN A 50 14.19 -5.86 23.74
CA ASN A 50 14.81 -4.99 22.75
C ASN A 50 13.83 -3.95 22.18
N ASN A 51 12.53 -4.08 22.47
CA ASN A 51 11.49 -3.15 22.04
C ASN A 51 11.39 -3.02 20.51
N LEU A 52 11.72 -4.08 19.77
CA LEU A 52 11.62 -4.14 18.32
C LEU A 52 10.72 -5.33 17.93
N PRO A 53 9.92 -5.18 16.86
CA PRO A 53 8.93 -6.19 16.50
C PRO A 53 9.59 -7.46 15.98
N GLU A 54 8.96 -8.60 16.25
CA GLU A 54 9.29 -9.94 15.73
C GLU A 54 8.20 -10.43 14.75
N PRO A 55 8.06 -9.78 13.57
CA PRO A 55 6.92 -10.02 12.70
C PRO A 55 6.98 -11.37 11.99
N TYR A 56 5.83 -12.02 11.87
CA TYR A 56 5.61 -13.18 11.03
C TYR A 56 4.32 -13.02 10.19
N GLY A 57 4.18 -13.83 9.14
CA GLY A 57 3.01 -13.83 8.26
C GLY A 57 3.38 -13.48 6.83
N ARG A 58 2.54 -12.65 6.18
CA ARG A 58 2.62 -12.41 4.75
C ARG A 58 2.18 -11.00 4.35
N ILE A 59 2.90 -10.44 3.39
CA ILE A 59 2.57 -9.19 2.69
C ILE A 59 2.61 -9.46 1.19
N TRP A 60 1.55 -9.09 0.48
CA TRP A 60 1.41 -9.37 -0.95
C TRP A 60 0.70 -8.26 -1.68
N VAL A 61 0.97 -8.16 -2.98
CA VAL A 61 0.19 -7.35 -3.92
C VAL A 61 -0.78 -8.25 -4.66
N GLN A 62 -1.95 -7.71 -5.02
CA GLN A 62 -2.94 -8.47 -5.77
C GLN A 62 -3.64 -7.68 -6.88
N SER A 63 -4.11 -8.42 -7.86
CA SER A 63 -4.91 -7.91 -8.98
C SER A 63 -6.41 -7.85 -8.62
N PRO A 64 -7.24 -7.18 -9.45
CA PRO A 64 -8.70 -7.16 -9.28
C PRO A 64 -9.37 -8.53 -9.36
N TRP A 65 -8.68 -9.52 -9.93
CA TRP A 65 -9.13 -10.90 -10.06
C TRP A 65 -8.43 -11.85 -9.09
N LEU A 66 -7.86 -11.30 -8.00
CA LEU A 66 -7.28 -12.03 -6.87
C LEU A 66 -6.04 -12.87 -7.23
N GLN A 67 -5.36 -12.55 -8.33
CA GLN A 67 -4.01 -13.07 -8.57
C GLN A 67 -3.05 -12.33 -7.63
N GLN A 68 -2.14 -13.06 -6.98
CA GLN A 68 -1.31 -12.54 -5.90
C GLN A 68 0.18 -12.77 -6.17
N THR A 69 1.01 -11.81 -5.77
CA THR A 69 2.46 -11.95 -5.69
C THR A 69 2.93 -11.59 -4.29
N ALA A 70 3.56 -12.53 -3.59
CA ALA A 70 4.14 -12.28 -2.27
C ALA A 70 5.35 -11.33 -2.38
N LEU A 71 5.35 -10.29 -1.54
CA LEU A 71 6.50 -9.42 -1.35
C LEU A 71 7.39 -9.95 -0.23
N TRP A 72 6.78 -10.31 0.89
CA TRP A 72 7.45 -10.85 2.07
C TRP A 72 6.60 -11.94 2.71
N GLU A 73 7.26 -12.99 3.18
CA GLU A 73 6.68 -14.12 3.90
C GLU A 73 7.67 -14.57 4.96
N HIS A 74 7.20 -14.76 6.18
CA HIS A 74 7.97 -15.39 7.25
C HIS A 74 7.03 -16.29 8.07
N PRO A 75 7.39 -17.56 8.32
CA PRO A 75 6.59 -18.42 9.18
C PRO A 75 6.63 -17.92 10.63
N ASP A 76 5.57 -18.18 11.38
CA ASP A 76 5.65 -18.18 12.84
C ASP A 76 6.58 -19.34 13.27
N VAL A 77 7.64 -19.02 14.01
CA VAL A 77 8.57 -20.00 14.56
C VAL A 77 8.69 -19.86 16.08
N ASP A 78 7.60 -19.40 16.70
CA ASP A 78 7.46 -19.07 18.11
C ASP A 78 8.61 -18.14 18.54
N ILE A 79 9.15 -18.35 19.75
CA ILE A 79 10.25 -17.62 20.40
C ILE A 79 11.54 -17.46 19.56
N ASN A 80 11.62 -18.08 18.38
CA ASN A 80 12.74 -17.93 17.46
C ASN A 80 12.42 -16.97 16.31
N THR A 81 11.25 -16.32 16.32
CA THR A 81 10.86 -15.37 15.30
C THR A 81 11.83 -14.19 15.38
N PRO A 82 12.53 -13.86 14.29
CA PRO A 82 13.60 -12.88 14.36
C PRO A 82 13.03 -11.47 14.49
N THR A 83 13.68 -10.67 15.32
CA THR A 83 13.50 -9.23 15.34
C THR A 83 13.72 -8.63 13.95
N LEU A 84 12.70 -7.95 13.41
CA LEU A 84 12.73 -7.38 12.06
C LEU A 84 11.89 -6.08 11.99
N PRO A 85 12.45 -4.93 12.42
CA PRO A 85 11.76 -3.65 12.31
C PRO A 85 11.60 -3.18 10.85
N ARG A 86 12.43 -3.68 9.92
CA ARG A 86 12.44 -3.28 8.51
C ARG A 86 12.88 -4.41 7.59
N TYR A 87 12.27 -4.50 6.42
CA TYR A 87 12.69 -5.37 5.31
C TYR A 87 12.93 -4.58 4.00
N PRO A 88 13.95 -4.91 3.20
CA PRO A 88 15.08 -5.77 3.59
C PRO A 88 15.91 -5.10 4.69
N ASP A 89 16.54 -5.93 5.53
CA ASP A 89 17.42 -5.50 6.61
C ASP A 89 18.86 -5.19 6.13
N ASP A 90 19.23 -5.70 4.95
CA ASP A 90 20.55 -5.56 4.35
C ASP A 90 20.67 -4.49 3.24
N GLY A 91 19.61 -3.72 2.99
CA GLY A 91 19.59 -2.78 1.89
C GLY A 91 18.46 -1.75 1.94
N PRO A 92 18.44 -0.80 0.98
CA PRO A 92 17.43 0.25 0.95
C PRO A 92 16.06 -0.26 0.50
N TYR A 93 16.03 -1.27 -0.39
CA TYR A 93 14.83 -1.84 -1.00
C TYR A 93 15.09 -3.24 -1.56
N ALA A 94 14.03 -4.03 -1.63
CA ALA A 94 13.95 -5.30 -2.34
C ALA A 94 13.28 -5.12 -3.71
N PHE A 95 13.36 -6.15 -4.54
CA PHE A 95 12.81 -6.19 -5.88
C PHE A 95 11.96 -7.45 -6.11
N ARG A 96 10.81 -7.30 -6.76
CA ARG A 96 10.01 -8.42 -7.29
C ARG A 96 9.45 -8.07 -8.67
N PHE A 97 9.33 -9.07 -9.53
CA PHE A 97 8.54 -8.94 -10.76
C PHE A 97 7.13 -9.45 -10.49
N VAL A 98 6.13 -8.62 -10.81
CA VAL A 98 4.71 -8.92 -10.63
C VAL A 98 4.09 -9.10 -12.01
N ASP A 99 3.56 -10.30 -12.29
CA ASP A 99 3.05 -10.69 -13.61
C ASP A 99 1.58 -10.29 -13.85
N HIS A 100 1.04 -9.46 -12.96
CA HIS A 100 -0.32 -8.92 -13.01
C HIS A 100 -0.35 -7.44 -12.63
N PRO A 101 -1.39 -6.68 -13.01
CA PRO A 101 -1.64 -5.35 -12.45
C PRO A 101 -1.77 -5.40 -10.93
N VAL A 102 -1.33 -4.34 -10.25
CA VAL A 102 -1.39 -4.21 -8.80
C VAL A 102 -2.47 -3.20 -8.44
N THR A 103 -3.56 -3.66 -7.85
CA THR A 103 -4.66 -2.77 -7.42
C THR A 103 -4.82 -2.71 -5.92
N GLU A 104 -4.32 -3.70 -5.19
CA GLU A 104 -4.34 -3.72 -3.74
C GLU A 104 -3.00 -4.25 -3.22
N LEU A 105 -2.62 -3.72 -2.06
CA LEU A 105 -1.59 -4.24 -1.19
C LEU A 105 -2.29 -4.79 0.04
N CYS A 106 -1.96 -6.02 0.41
CA CYS A 106 -2.55 -6.73 1.52
C CYS A 106 -1.49 -7.24 2.48
N ALA A 107 -1.86 -7.33 3.75
CA ALA A 107 -1.02 -7.86 4.80
C ALA A 107 -1.85 -8.68 5.78
N GLN A 108 -1.28 -9.79 6.21
CA GLN A 108 -1.70 -10.54 7.38
C GLN A 108 -0.42 -10.82 8.16
N VAL A 109 -0.13 -9.97 9.14
CA VAL A 109 1.12 -9.95 9.89
C VAL A 109 0.80 -9.97 11.38
N GLY A 110 1.25 -11.03 12.02
CA GLY A 110 1.31 -11.15 13.47
C GLY A 110 2.72 -10.85 13.98
N GLU A 111 2.87 -10.86 15.28
CA GLU A 111 4.12 -10.63 15.98
C GLU A 111 4.14 -11.51 17.24
N ASP A 112 5.27 -12.17 17.49
CA ASP A 112 5.41 -13.07 18.65
C ASP A 112 6.05 -12.32 19.82
N ASP A 113 5.30 -12.13 20.91
CA ASP A 113 5.75 -11.49 22.14
C ASP A 113 6.73 -12.38 22.98
N THR A 114 7.55 -13.21 22.33
CA THR A 114 8.47 -14.18 22.96
C THR A 114 7.82 -15.08 24.03
N GLY A 115 6.52 -15.37 23.91
CA GLY A 115 5.75 -16.21 24.83
C GLY A 115 5.34 -15.54 26.16
N ILE A 116 5.33 -14.21 26.26
CA ILE A 116 4.86 -13.49 27.44
C ILE A 116 3.33 -13.29 27.40
N ASN A 117 2.77 -13.00 26.22
CA ASN A 117 1.35 -12.71 26.01
C ASN A 117 0.78 -13.47 24.79
N ARG A 118 -0.41 -13.06 24.34
CA ARG A 118 -1.01 -13.51 23.08
C ARG A 118 -0.37 -12.68 21.96
N ASP A 119 0.00 -13.33 20.87
CA ASP A 119 0.51 -12.72 19.65
C ASP A 119 -0.29 -11.48 19.24
N ASP A 120 0.45 -10.41 18.98
CA ASP A 120 -0.06 -9.14 18.53
C ASP A 120 -0.38 -9.21 17.03
N ILE A 121 -1.41 -8.48 16.62
CA ILE A 121 -1.79 -8.36 15.20
C ILE A 121 -1.33 -6.99 14.69
N LEU A 122 -0.24 -6.99 13.94
CA LEU A 122 0.32 -5.76 13.36
C LEU A 122 -0.45 -5.29 12.14
N ALA A 123 -0.97 -6.20 11.32
CA ALA A 123 -1.75 -5.85 10.14
C ALA A 123 -2.68 -6.98 9.72
N ASP A 124 -3.94 -6.64 9.43
CA ASP A 124 -4.90 -7.56 8.80
C ASP A 124 -5.81 -6.79 7.85
N GLY A 125 -5.60 -6.97 6.56
CA GLY A 125 -6.45 -6.38 5.52
C GLY A 125 -5.70 -5.94 4.28
N CYS A 126 -6.35 -5.08 3.50
CA CYS A 126 -5.85 -4.56 2.23
C CYS A 126 -6.10 -3.06 2.10
N VAL A 127 -5.24 -2.39 1.36
CA VAL A 127 -5.39 -0.99 0.94
C VAL A 127 -5.28 -0.88 -0.59
N PRO A 128 -6.02 0.03 -1.22
CA PRO A 128 -5.91 0.27 -2.66
C PRO A 128 -4.53 0.85 -3.01
N VAL A 129 -4.02 0.49 -4.19
CA VAL A 129 -2.73 0.94 -4.72
C VAL A 129 -2.93 1.68 -6.03
N ASP A 130 -2.48 2.93 -6.08
CA ASP A 130 -2.62 3.81 -7.26
C ASP A 130 -1.27 4.11 -7.94
N GLY A 131 -0.14 3.69 -7.35
CA GLY A 131 1.21 3.87 -7.90
C GLY A 131 2.32 3.76 -6.84
N PRO A 132 3.53 4.27 -7.10
CA PRO A 132 4.54 4.45 -6.07
C PRO A 132 4.03 5.31 -4.91
N GLY A 133 4.41 4.99 -3.68
CA GLY A 133 3.96 5.67 -2.47
C GLY A 133 4.08 4.83 -1.21
N ASP A 134 3.60 5.38 -0.10
CA ASP A 134 3.61 4.74 1.21
C ASP A 134 2.22 4.20 1.54
N TYR A 135 2.15 2.92 1.87
CA TYR A 135 0.90 2.20 2.10
C TYR A 135 0.92 1.56 3.47
N THR A 136 0.15 2.12 4.40
CA THR A 136 0.03 1.60 5.76
C THR A 136 -1.20 0.73 5.91
N ILE A 137 -1.01 -0.48 6.41
CA ILE A 137 -2.07 -1.41 6.83
C ILE A 137 -1.94 -1.56 8.34
N SER A 138 -3.01 -1.26 9.07
CA SER A 138 -3.02 -1.30 10.54
C SER A 138 -3.76 -2.53 11.03
N GLY A 139 -3.24 -3.11 12.10
CA GLY A 139 -3.94 -4.06 12.95
C GLY A 139 -4.38 -3.40 14.27
N PRO A 140 -5.00 -4.17 15.17
CA PRO A 140 -5.32 -3.73 16.52
C PRO A 140 -4.10 -3.27 17.31
N ASP A 141 -2.94 -3.92 17.09
CA ASP A 141 -1.80 -3.79 17.98
C ASP A 141 -0.65 -2.99 17.37
N GLY A 142 -0.59 -2.91 16.04
CA GLY A 142 0.47 -2.22 15.33
C GLY A 142 0.13 -1.81 13.90
N SER A 143 1.17 -1.69 13.07
CA SER A 143 1.01 -1.41 11.65
C SER A 143 2.19 -1.94 10.82
N VAL A 144 1.90 -2.19 9.56
CA VAL A 144 2.89 -2.44 8.50
C VAL A 144 2.81 -1.29 7.51
N THR A 145 3.94 -0.65 7.21
CA THR A 145 4.02 0.34 6.13
C THR A 145 4.90 -0.18 5.02
N VAL A 146 4.34 -0.30 3.82
CA VAL A 146 5.07 -0.69 2.61
C VAL A 146 5.33 0.55 1.77
N HIS A 147 6.59 0.77 1.44
CA HIS A 147 7.05 1.82 0.54
C HIS A 147 7.20 1.21 -0.86
N LEU A 148 6.32 1.56 -1.79
CA LEU A 148 6.47 1.21 -3.20
C LEU A 148 7.24 2.32 -3.91
N LEU A 149 8.37 1.99 -4.52
CA LEU A 149 9.27 2.95 -5.14
C LEU A 149 9.05 3.03 -6.65
N ASP A 150 9.35 4.20 -7.22
CA ASP A 150 9.41 4.37 -8.67
C ASP A 150 10.64 3.64 -9.25
N VAL A 151 10.52 3.13 -10.48
CA VAL A 151 11.50 2.23 -11.14
C VAL A 151 12.14 2.89 -12.35
#